data_AF-A0A7Y8LGT7-F1
#
_entry.id   AF-A0A7Y8LGT7-F1
#
_cell.length_a   1.000
_cell.length_b   1.000
_cell.length_c   1.000
_cell.angle_alpha   90.00
_cell.angle_beta   90.00
_cell.angle_gamma   90.00
#
_symmetry.space_group_name_H-M   'P 1'
#
loop_
_entity.id
_entity.type
_entity.pdbx_description
1 polymer ?
#
loop_
_entity_poly.entity_id
_entity_poly.type
_entity_poly.pdbx_seq_one_letter_code
_entity_poly.pdbx_strand_id
1 'polypeptide(L)' 'MKVEVECYSGYKLDERPLRFSLKGRVFEVLEVLDRWYGPRDIYFKVRATGGGAYILRRNEARGEVEWTLEAYRAEPA' A
#
# COMPACT_ATOMS: atom_id res chain seq x y z
N MET A 1 8.72 -4.42 -5.73
CA MET A 1 9.63 -3.26 -5.53
C MET A 1 9.41 -2.68 -4.14
N LYS A 2 10.44 -2.42 -3.32
CA LYS A 2 10.24 -1.92 -1.94
C LYS A 2 9.72 -0.47 -1.97
N VAL A 3 8.74 -0.19 -1.11
CA VAL A 3 8.12 1.13 -0.97
C VAL A 3 7.97 1.47 0.51
N GLU A 4 8.13 2.74 0.85
CA GLU A 4 7.84 3.24 2.19
C GLU A 4 6.35 3.55 2.26
N VAL A 5 5.65 2.97 3.21
CA VAL A 5 4.20 3.15 3.40
C VAL A 5 3.96 3.64 4.80
N GLU A 6 3.29 4.77 4.92
CA GLU A 6 2.80 5.25 6.21
C GLU A 6 1.40 4.67 6.45
N CYS A 7 1.24 4.00 7.59
CA CYS A 7 -0.03 3.42 8.03
C CYS A 7 -0.63 4.26 9.14
N TYR A 8 -1.96 4.32 9.20
CA TYR A 8 -2.65 4.89 10.35
C TYR A 8 -2.60 3.92 11.52
N SER A 9 -1.88 4.26 12.60
CA SER A 9 -1.79 3.45 13.84
C SER A 9 -3.00 3.61 14.78
N GLY A 10 -4.20 3.82 14.24
CA GLY A 10 -5.42 3.94 15.03
C GLY A 10 -6.05 2.58 15.30
N TYR A 11 -5.60 1.90 16.36
CA TYR A 11 -6.15 0.63 16.86
C TYR A 11 -5.97 -0.57 15.90
N LYS A 12 -5.48 -1.70 16.43
CA LYS A 12 -4.94 -2.88 15.73
C LYS A 12 -5.79 -3.55 14.61
N LEU A 13 -7.02 -3.11 14.35
CA LEU A 13 -7.93 -3.73 13.37
C LEU A 13 -8.11 -2.93 12.07
N ASP A 14 -7.68 -1.67 12.01
CA ASP A 14 -7.89 -0.78 10.84
C ASP A 14 -6.59 -0.13 10.34
N GLU A 15 -5.45 -0.83 10.45
CA GLU A 15 -4.21 -0.39 9.79
C GLU A 15 -4.42 -0.35 8.27
N ARG A 16 -4.64 0.86 7.75
CA ARG A 16 -4.79 1.15 6.32
C ARG A 16 -3.60 2.00 5.86
N PRO A 17 -3.09 1.74 4.64
CA PRO A 17 -2.06 2.59 4.05
C PRO A 17 -2.65 3.98 3.81
N LEU A 18 -2.01 5.02 4.35
CA LEU A 18 -2.40 6.43 4.18
C LEU A 18 -1.68 7.06 3.00
N ARG A 19 -0.39 6.78 2.86
CA ARG A 19 0.45 7.29 1.79
C ARG A 19 1.66 6.40 1.60
N PHE A 20 2.21 6.43 0.40
CA PHE A 20 3.41 5.68 0.08
C PHE A 20 4.35 6.47 -0.82
N SER A 21 5.65 6.23 -0.68
CA SER A 21 6.68 6.81 -1.54
C SER A 21 7.07 5.81 -2.62
N LEU A 22 6.97 6.24 -3.88
CA LEU A 22 7.36 5.46 -5.04
C LEU A 22 8.28 6.31 -5.93
N LYS A 23 9.53 5.85 -6.12
CA LYS A 23 10.56 6.53 -6.93
C LYS A 23 10.77 8.01 -6.54
N GLY A 24 10.72 8.31 -5.24
CA GLY A 24 10.88 9.69 -4.73
C GLY A 24 9.65 10.59 -4.88
N ARG A 25 8.52 10.05 -5.36
CA ARG A 25 7.23 10.75 -5.38
C ARG A 25 6.34 10.16 -4.30
N VAL A 26 5.71 11.03 -3.52
CA VAL A 26 4.74 10.63 -2.50
C VAL A 26 3.35 10.57 -3.12
N PHE A 27 2.65 9.48 -2.87
CA PHE A 27 1.29 9.22 -3.32
C PHE A 27 0.40 9.06 -2.10
N GLU A 28 -0.65 9.88 -2.01
CA GLU A 28 -1.65 9.79 -0.95
C GLU A 28 -2.73 8.79 -1.37
N VAL A 29 -3.05 7.86 -0.48
CA VAL A 29 -4.11 6.88 -0.68
C VAL A 29 -5.44 7.60 -0.50
N LEU A 30 -6.16 7.77 -1.61
CA LEU A 30 -7.49 8.37 -1.63
C LEU A 30 -8.56 7.36 -1.22
N GLU A 31 -8.40 6.12 -1.67
CA GLU A 31 -9.37 5.06 -1.43
C GLU A 31 -8.68 3.68 -1.43
N VAL A 32 -9.11 2.79 -0.54
CA VAL A 32 -8.73 1.36 -0.60
C VAL A 32 -9.82 0.65 -1.40
N LEU A 33 -9.49 0.30 -2.64
CA LEU A 33 -10.39 -0.38 -3.57
C LEU A 33 -10.65 -1.83 -3.18
N ASP A 34 -9.63 -2.51 -2.67
CA ASP A 34 -9.73 -3.93 -2.29
C ASP A 34 -8.65 -4.31 -1.27
N ARG A 35 -8.90 -5.34 -0.47
CA ARG A 35 -7.98 -5.91 0.52
C ARG A 35 -8.16 -7.42 0.57
N TRP A 36 -7.07 -8.16 0.38
CA TRP A 36 -7.08 -9.63 0.49
C TRP A 36 -5.86 -10.16 1.24
N TYR A 37 -6.05 -11.33 1.84
CA TYR A 37 -5.03 -12.00 2.66
C TYR A 37 -4.43 -13.16 1.86
N GLY A 38 -3.12 -13.17 1.73
CA GLY A 38 -2.33 -14.33 1.34
C GLY A 38 -1.91 -15.15 2.58
N PRO A 39 -1.15 -16.24 2.38
CA PRO A 39 -0.75 -17.14 3.47
C PRO A 39 0.09 -16.48 4.57
N ARG A 40 0.88 -15.45 4.23
CA ARG A 40 1.73 -14.67 5.15
C ARG A 40 1.78 -13.18 4.81
N ASP A 41 0.89 -12.75 3.93
CA ASP A 41 0.94 -11.45 3.27
C ASP A 41 -0.44 -10.83 3.25
N ILE A 42 -0.50 -9.51 3.30
CA ILE A 42 -1.74 -8.76 3.11
C ILE A 42 -1.56 -7.87 1.90
N TYR A 43 -2.50 -7.94 0.97
CA TYR A 43 -2.48 -7.13 -0.22
C TYR A 43 -3.57 -6.08 -0.13
N PHE A 44 -3.23 -4.87 -0.56
CA PHE A 44 -4.09 -3.70 -0.58
C PHE A 44 -4.07 -3.11 -1.98
N LYS A 45 -5.22 -3.12 -2.65
CA LYS A 45 -5.41 -2.35 -3.87
C LYS A 45 -5.91 -0.97 -3.47
N VAL A 46 -5.16 0.06 -3.80
CA VAL A 46 -5.44 1.44 -3.42
C VAL A 46 -5.48 2.34 -4.64
N ARG A 47 -6.39 3.31 -4.64
CA ARG A 47 -6.36 4.45 -5.57
C ARG A 47 -5.58 5.57 -4.90
N ALA A 48 -4.61 6.12 -5.60
CA ALA A 48 -3.77 7.18 -5.07
C ALA A 48 -3.95 8.50 -5.83
N THR A 49 -3.35 9.57 -5.31
CA THR A 49 -3.28 10.86 -6.00
C THR A 49 -2.68 10.71 -7.40
N GLY A 50 -3.34 11.30 -8.40
CA GLY A 50 -3.05 11.08 -9.83
C GLY A 50 -3.93 10.01 -10.50
N GLY A 51 -4.93 9.47 -9.80
CA GLY A 51 -5.93 8.55 -10.37
C GLY A 51 -5.45 7.12 -10.59
N GLY A 52 -4.15 6.87 -10.44
CA GLY A 52 -3.58 5.53 -10.56
C GLY A 52 -4.06 4.56 -9.48
N ALA A 53 -4.13 3.27 -9.84
CA ALA A 53 -4.37 2.18 -8.92
C ALA A 53 -3.07 1.43 -8.63
N TYR A 54 -2.85 1.07 -7.37
CA TYR A 54 -1.61 0.47 -6.87
C TYR A 54 -1.94 -0.75 -6.01
N ILE A 55 -1.14 -1.81 -6.12
CA ILE A 55 -1.26 -3.02 -5.31
C ILE A 55 -0.04 -3.06 -4.39
N LEU A 56 -0.28 -2.73 -3.12
CA LEU A 56 0.68 -2.78 -2.04
C LEU A 56 0.58 -4.15 -1.35
N ARG A 57 1.72 -4.80 -1.15
CA ARG A 57 1.85 -6.03 -0.38
C ARG A 57 2.59 -5.72 0.91
N ARG A 58 1.92 -5.99 2.03
CA ARG A 58 2.48 -6.01 3.37
C ARG A 58 2.89 -7.44 3.69
N ASN A 59 4.17 -7.67 3.90
CA ASN A 59 4.69 -8.90 4.48
C ASN A 59 5.14 -8.61 5.91
N GLU A 60 4.78 -9.49 6.84
CA GLU A 60 5.28 -9.41 8.22
C GLU A 60 6.14 -10.65 8.46
N ALA A 61 7.45 -10.51 8.25
CA ALA A 61 8.41 -11.59 8.46
C ALA A 61 9.33 -11.24 9.63
N ARG A 62 9.46 -12.17 10.57
CA ARG A 62 10.43 -12.09 11.69
C ARG A 62 10.27 -10.84 12.58
N GLY A 63 9.07 -10.25 12.62
CA GLY A 63 8.78 -9.04 13.40
C GLY A 63 9.08 -7.73 12.67
N GLU A 64 9.50 -7.79 11.41
CA GLU A 64 9.68 -6.62 10.54
C GLU A 64 8.52 -6.55 9.54
N VAL A 65 7.92 -5.37 9.42
CA VAL A 65 6.88 -5.10 8.42
C VAL A 65 7.55 -4.56 7.17
N GLU A 66 7.50 -5.33 6.09
CA GLU A 66 7.99 -4.90 4.78
C GLU A 66 6.83 -4.61 3.83
N TRP A 67 6.90 -3.45 3.18
CA TRP A 67 5.97 -3.06 2.14
C TRP A 67 6.62 -3.11 0.77
N THR A 68 5.93 -3.76 -0.16
CA THR A 68 6.34 -3.87 -1.55
C THR A 68 5.20 -3.50 -2.48
N LEU A 69 5.53 -2.82 -3.58
CA LEU A 69 4.63 -2.61 -4.70
C LEU A 69 4.73 -3.81 -5.64
N GLU A 70 3.62 -4.53 -5.79
CA GLU A 70 3.51 -5.69 -6.67
C GLU A 70 3.08 -5.29 -8.08
N ALA A 71 2.10 -4.39 -8.18
CA ALA A 71 1.62 -3.88 -9.44
C ALA A 71 1.11 -2.45 -9.30
N TYR A 72 1.16 -1.69 -10.37
CA TYR A 72 0.52 -0.39 -10.44
C TYR A 72 0.05 -0.09 -11.86
N ARG A 73 -1.03 0.65 -11.96
CA ARG A 73 -1.52 1.26 -13.18
C ARG A 73 -1.62 2.75 -12.92
N ALA A 74 -0.62 3.49 -13.37
CA ALA A 74 -0.72 4.94 -13.44
C ALA A 74 -1.71 5.29 -14.56
N GLU A 75 -2.66 6.17 -14.29
CA GLU A 75 -3.44 6.78 -15.36
C GLU A 75 -2.58 7.91 -15.96
N PRO A 76 -2.44 7.98 -17.30
CA PRO A 76 -1.89 9.17 -17.92
C PRO A 76 -2.84 10.33 -17.61
N ALA A 77 -2.29 11.42 -17.07
CA ALA A 77 -3.01 12.66 -16.83
C ALA A 77 -3.49 13.29 -18.14
#